data_AF-A0A151BJI2-F1
#
_entry.id   AF-A0A151BJI2-F1
#
_cell.length_a   1.000
_cell.length_b   1.000
_cell.length_c   1.000
_cell.angle_alpha   90.00
_cell.angle_beta   90.00
_cell.angle_gamma   90.00
#
_symmetry.space_group_name_H-M   'P 1'
#
loop_
_entity.id
_entity.type
_entity.pdbx_description
1 polymer ?
#
loop_
_entity_poly.entity_id
_entity_poly.type
_entity_poly.pdbx_seq_one_letter_code
_entity_poly.pdbx_strand_id
1 'polypeptide(L)'
;FISKVENLQFDYGKDMAVALRIELKDRVDYVISTVDEPPYKLRCFGGDIRIMGRIGVISEERGNVRFMRLIDGVLLAKGGYVLKGSGRVSGRVLEVHRRGVNRSRGHFKVDRRIPEDRPLDGRLMIVVHGDGSTHGYTISRVENIGDHGIIYVKEDPGFEIAEKIIGDRRVTETIFKRFPENRIIGENKFYIVNLERYG
;
A
#
# COMPACT_ATOMS: atom_id res chain seq x y z
N PHE A 1 19.25 -15.88 18.41
CA PHE A 1 20.39 -15.96 17.46
C PHE A 1 19.88 -16.65 16.19
N ILE A 2 20.26 -16.17 15.01
CA ILE A 2 19.89 -16.78 13.71
C ILE A 2 20.86 -17.94 13.45
N SER A 3 20.33 -19.14 13.20
CA SER A 3 21.14 -20.34 12.92
C SER A 3 21.29 -20.61 11.44
N LYS A 4 20.29 -20.25 10.62
CA LYS A 4 20.30 -20.52 9.18
C LYS A 4 19.42 -19.53 8.42
N VAL A 5 19.80 -19.21 7.19
CA VAL A 5 18.96 -18.47 6.23
C VAL A 5 19.00 -19.20 4.90
N GLU A 6 17.83 -19.48 4.34
CA GLU A 6 17.68 -20.20 3.06
C GLU A 6 16.74 -19.43 2.13
N ASN A 7 17.10 -19.34 0.84
CA ASN A 7 16.19 -18.87 -0.19
C ASN A 7 15.23 -19.99 -0.58
N LEU A 8 13.92 -19.73 -0.48
CA LEU A 8 12.89 -20.62 -0.99
C LEU A 8 12.64 -20.31 -2.46
N GLN A 9 12.57 -21.36 -3.29
CA GLN A 9 12.22 -21.23 -4.70
C GLN A 9 10.70 -21.09 -4.86
N PHE A 10 10.29 -20.24 -5.80
CA PHE A 10 8.90 -20.14 -6.23
C PHE A 10 8.59 -21.21 -7.28
N ASP A 11 7.39 -21.78 -7.21
CA ASP A 11 6.97 -22.85 -8.12
C ASP A 11 6.86 -22.36 -9.58
N TYR A 12 6.49 -21.08 -9.78
CA TYR A 12 6.38 -20.44 -11.10
C TYR A 12 6.71 -18.94 -11.04
N GLY A 13 7.40 -18.44 -12.08
CA GLY A 13 7.70 -17.01 -12.28
C GLY A 13 8.80 -16.47 -11.37
N LYS A 14 10.04 -16.41 -11.87
CA LYS A 14 11.19 -15.76 -11.20
C LYS A 14 11.12 -14.22 -11.23
N ASP A 15 10.01 -13.63 -11.63
CA ASP A 15 9.85 -12.19 -11.75
C ASP A 15 9.91 -11.54 -10.36
N MET A 16 11.11 -11.02 -10.01
CA MET A 16 11.39 -10.09 -8.92
C MET A 16 10.66 -10.40 -7.60
N ALA A 17 10.72 -11.65 -7.17
CA ALA A 17 10.19 -12.11 -5.88
C ALA A 17 11.24 -12.91 -5.12
N VAL A 18 11.26 -12.74 -3.80
CA VAL A 18 12.20 -13.40 -2.88
C VAL A 18 11.40 -13.95 -1.70
N ALA A 19 11.68 -15.18 -1.31
CA ALA A 19 11.17 -15.79 -0.09
C ALA A 19 12.34 -16.36 0.71
N LEU A 20 12.43 -15.99 1.98
CA LEU A 20 13.48 -16.42 2.90
C LEU A 20 12.86 -17.29 3.99
N ARG A 21 13.54 -18.39 4.31
CA ARG A 21 13.32 -19.17 5.53
C ARG A 21 14.48 -18.91 6.49
N ILE A 22 14.17 -18.43 7.67
CA ILE A 22 15.13 -17.99 8.69
C ILE A 22 14.93 -18.88 9.91
N GLU A 23 15.91 -19.73 10.20
CA GLU A 23 15.90 -20.54 11.41
C GLU A 23 16.50 -19.74 12.58
N LEU A 24 15.76 -19.75 13.68
CA LEU A 24 16.20 -19.27 14.99
C LEU A 24 16.17 -20.44 15.96
N LYS A 25 16.75 -20.23 17.16
CA LYS A 25 16.88 -21.26 18.20
C LYS A 25 15.56 -21.98 18.52
N ASP A 26 14.46 -21.24 18.55
CA ASP A 26 13.14 -21.68 19.04
C ASP A 26 12.03 -21.58 17.98
N ARG A 27 12.31 -20.96 16.84
CA ARG A 27 11.29 -20.68 15.82
C ARG A 27 11.86 -20.60 14.41
N VAL A 28 10.97 -20.68 13.43
CA VAL A 28 11.29 -20.44 12.02
C VAL A 28 10.46 -19.26 11.54
N ASP A 29 11.13 -18.25 10.99
CA ASP A 29 10.48 -17.08 10.40
C ASP A 29 10.59 -17.15 8.87
N TYR A 30 9.50 -16.88 8.18
CA TYR A 30 9.43 -16.76 6.73
C TYR A 30 9.20 -15.30 6.37
N VAL A 31 10.01 -14.77 5.47
CA VAL A 31 9.89 -13.40 4.96
C VAL A 31 9.79 -13.44 3.45
N ILE A 32 8.72 -12.87 2.93
CA ILE A 32 8.33 -12.96 1.52
C ILE A 32 8.19 -11.55 1.00
N SER A 33 8.83 -11.27 -0.13
CA SER A 33 8.79 -9.98 -0.81
C SER A 33 8.56 -10.20 -2.30
N THR A 34 7.54 -9.54 -2.84
CA THR A 34 7.19 -9.56 -4.25
C THR A 34 7.07 -8.11 -4.76
N VAL A 35 7.15 -7.95 -6.08
CA VAL A 35 6.82 -6.70 -6.76
C VAL A 35 5.40 -6.71 -7.34
N ASP A 36 4.56 -7.64 -6.91
CA ASP A 36 3.22 -7.79 -7.49
C ASP A 36 2.34 -6.57 -7.20
N GLU A 37 1.55 -6.20 -8.20
CA GLU A 37 0.52 -5.16 -8.12
C GLU A 37 -0.86 -5.80 -8.28
N PRO A 38 -1.94 -5.17 -7.81
CA PRO A 38 -3.30 -5.62 -8.09
C PRO A 38 -3.59 -5.69 -9.61
N PRO A 39 -4.28 -6.74 -10.11
CA PRO A 39 -4.66 -7.95 -9.40
C PRO A 39 -3.44 -8.83 -9.10
N TYR A 40 -3.23 -9.15 -7.81
CA TYR A 40 -2.04 -9.88 -7.37
C TYR A 40 -2.03 -11.31 -7.92
N LYS A 41 -0.88 -11.77 -8.37
CA LYS A 41 -0.68 -13.15 -8.82
C LYS A 41 -0.58 -14.08 -7.61
N LEU A 42 -1.12 -15.30 -7.73
CA LEU A 42 -0.88 -16.35 -6.73
C LEU A 42 0.56 -16.84 -6.88
N ARG A 43 1.31 -16.79 -5.78
CA ARG A 43 2.66 -17.34 -5.68
C ARG A 43 2.70 -18.43 -4.62
N CYS A 44 3.38 -19.53 -4.94
CA CYS A 44 3.56 -20.70 -4.10
C CYS A 44 5.06 -20.97 -3.91
N PHE A 45 5.47 -21.38 -2.71
CA PHE A 45 6.84 -21.77 -2.39
C PHE A 45 6.89 -22.63 -1.13
N GLY A 46 7.95 -23.44 -1.00
CA GLY A 46 8.13 -24.33 0.16
C GLY A 46 7.06 -25.42 0.28
N GLY A 47 6.30 -25.70 -0.78
CA GLY A 47 5.25 -26.71 -0.85
C GLY A 47 3.93 -26.35 -0.18
N ASP A 48 3.95 -25.52 0.86
CA ASP A 48 2.76 -25.24 1.68
C ASP A 48 2.46 -23.75 1.91
N ILE A 49 3.30 -22.83 1.40
CA ILE A 49 3.11 -21.39 1.55
C ILE A 49 2.53 -20.79 0.27
N ARG A 50 1.50 -19.95 0.42
CA ARG A 50 0.83 -19.25 -0.66
C ARG A 50 0.67 -17.78 -0.34
N ILE A 51 0.93 -16.90 -1.30
CA ILE A 51 0.74 -15.45 -1.15
C ILE A 51 0.11 -14.85 -2.41
N MET A 52 -0.76 -13.87 -2.21
CA MET A 52 -1.23 -12.92 -3.23
C MET A 52 -1.11 -11.52 -2.62
N GLY A 53 0.06 -10.89 -2.79
CA GLY A 53 0.40 -9.63 -2.14
C GLY A 53 1.89 -9.31 -2.21
N ARG A 54 2.29 -8.18 -1.65
CA ARG A 54 3.68 -7.71 -1.70
C ARG A 54 4.56 -8.28 -0.62
N ILE A 55 4.14 -8.21 0.65
CA ILE A 55 4.96 -8.68 1.77
C ILE A 55 4.17 -9.66 2.62
N GLY A 56 4.77 -10.80 2.88
CA GLY A 56 4.28 -11.80 3.83
C GLY A 56 5.33 -12.07 4.90
N VAL A 57 4.89 -12.15 6.15
CA VAL A 57 5.73 -12.63 7.26
C VAL A 57 4.95 -13.71 8.01
N ILE A 58 5.60 -14.85 8.23
CA ILE A 58 5.03 -15.96 9.01
C ILE A 58 6.07 -16.37 10.04
N SER A 59 5.65 -16.59 11.28
CA SER A 59 6.53 -17.13 12.32
C SER A 59 5.94 -18.42 12.86
N GLU A 60 6.76 -19.45 12.98
CA GLU A 60 6.38 -20.77 13.44
C GLU A 60 7.20 -21.21 14.63
N GLU A 61 6.53 -21.75 15.64
CA GLU A 61 7.17 -22.38 16.80
C GLU A 61 6.65 -23.82 16.92
N ARG A 62 7.57 -24.79 16.92
CA ARG A 62 7.25 -26.23 17.00
C ARG A 62 6.19 -26.68 15.97
N GLY A 63 6.30 -26.18 14.74
CA GLY A 63 5.40 -26.51 13.63
C GLY A 63 4.02 -25.82 13.66
N ASN A 64 3.78 -24.91 14.61
CA ASN A 64 2.55 -24.14 14.70
C ASN A 64 2.79 -22.68 14.33
N VAL A 65 1.91 -22.11 13.52
CA VAL A 65 1.97 -20.69 13.17
C VAL A 65 1.64 -19.85 14.39
N ARG A 66 2.64 -19.10 14.87
CA ARG A 66 2.52 -18.15 15.98
C ARG A 66 1.88 -16.85 15.53
N PHE A 67 2.34 -16.31 14.40
CA PHE A 67 1.74 -15.12 13.80
C PHE A 67 1.93 -15.08 12.29
N MET A 68 1.04 -14.34 11.62
CA MET A 68 1.14 -13.98 10.21
C MET A 68 0.91 -12.49 10.04
N ARG A 69 1.62 -11.88 9.09
CA ARG A 69 1.42 -10.50 8.66
C ARG A 69 1.37 -10.48 7.13
N LEU A 70 0.34 -9.86 6.58
CA LEU A 70 0.21 -9.62 5.14
C LEU A 70 0.12 -8.12 4.92
N ILE A 71 1.03 -7.56 4.13
CA ILE A 71 1.03 -6.15 3.74
C ILE A 71 0.74 -6.10 2.25
N ASP A 72 -0.24 -5.27 1.90
CA ASP A 72 -0.59 -4.98 0.51
C ASP A 72 -0.90 -6.25 -0.30
N GLY A 73 -1.97 -6.93 0.09
CA GLY A 73 -2.35 -8.23 -0.46
C GLY A 73 -3.71 -8.72 -0.01
N VAL A 74 -4.15 -9.82 -0.62
CA VAL A 74 -5.46 -10.43 -0.39
C VAL A 74 -5.38 -11.82 0.26
N LEU A 75 -4.22 -12.48 0.21
CA LEU A 75 -4.04 -13.82 0.76
C LEU A 75 -2.60 -14.03 1.26
N LEU A 76 -2.48 -14.62 2.45
CA LEU A 76 -1.29 -15.31 2.92
C LEU A 76 -1.73 -16.61 3.60
N ALA A 77 -1.16 -17.75 3.20
CA ALA A 77 -1.50 -19.04 3.78
C ALA A 77 -0.25 -19.88 4.00
N LYS A 78 -0.27 -20.71 5.05
CA LYS A 78 0.72 -21.76 5.31
C LYS A 78 0.04 -22.99 5.91
N GLY A 79 0.13 -24.12 5.22
CA GLY A 79 -0.60 -25.34 5.61
C GLY A 79 -2.10 -25.06 5.74
N GLY A 80 -2.65 -25.30 6.94
CA GLY A 80 -4.06 -25.02 7.28
C GLY A 80 -4.37 -23.57 7.68
N TYR A 81 -3.36 -22.72 7.92
CA TYR A 81 -3.56 -21.34 8.35
C TYR A 81 -3.78 -20.42 7.15
N VAL A 82 -4.81 -19.57 7.22
CA VAL A 82 -5.19 -18.66 6.13
C VAL A 82 -5.50 -17.27 6.70
N LEU A 83 -4.78 -16.27 6.20
CA LEU A 83 -5.00 -14.86 6.45
C LEU A 83 -5.50 -14.19 5.16
N LYS A 84 -6.71 -13.65 5.19
CA LYS A 84 -7.34 -12.94 4.05
C LYS A 84 -7.32 -11.44 4.29
N GLY A 85 -7.25 -10.68 3.20
CA GLY A 85 -7.35 -9.22 3.20
C GLY A 85 -8.13 -8.71 2.01
N SER A 86 -8.56 -7.45 2.08
CA SER A 86 -9.26 -6.79 0.96
C SER A 86 -8.30 -6.27 -0.13
N GLY A 87 -6.98 -6.32 0.09
CA GLY A 87 -5.99 -5.60 -0.71
C GLY A 87 -5.97 -4.09 -0.43
N ARG A 88 -5.10 -3.38 -1.14
CA ARG A 88 -5.02 -1.91 -1.06
C ARG A 88 -6.28 -1.25 -1.61
N VAL A 89 -6.59 -0.08 -1.06
CA VAL A 89 -7.59 0.84 -1.63
C VAL A 89 -6.85 1.79 -2.56
N SER A 90 -7.33 1.98 -3.79
CA SER A 90 -6.71 2.89 -4.76
C SER A 90 -7.73 3.59 -5.65
N GLY A 91 -7.34 4.71 -6.23
CA GLY A 91 -8.17 5.52 -7.11
C GLY A 91 -7.45 6.79 -7.58
N ARG A 92 -8.21 7.80 -8.01
CA ARG A 92 -7.70 9.11 -8.44
C ARG A 92 -7.89 10.16 -7.36
N VAL A 93 -6.94 11.09 -7.29
CA VAL A 93 -7.06 12.33 -6.51
C VAL A 93 -7.71 13.38 -7.41
N LEU A 94 -8.89 13.84 -6.99
CA LEU A 94 -9.68 14.83 -7.72
C LEU A 94 -9.30 16.26 -7.34
N GLU A 95 -9.13 16.52 -6.05
CA GLU A 95 -8.84 17.85 -5.52
C GLU A 95 -7.88 17.77 -4.34
N VAL A 96 -7.09 18.84 -4.16
CA VAL A 96 -6.15 19.00 -3.04
C VAL A 96 -6.39 20.32 -2.34
N HIS A 97 -6.60 20.25 -1.03
CA HIS A 97 -6.89 21.40 -0.20
C HIS A 97 -5.75 21.59 0.83
N ARG A 98 -5.01 22.70 0.70
CA ARG A 98 -3.74 22.95 1.41
C ARG A 98 -3.84 23.72 2.74
N ARG A 99 -5.04 23.91 3.28
CA ARG A 99 -5.26 24.52 4.59
C ARG A 99 -6.33 23.74 5.34
N GLY A 100 -5.93 23.08 6.42
CA GLY A 100 -6.82 22.26 7.23
C GLY A 100 -7.46 23.03 8.38
N VAL A 101 -8.64 22.54 8.79
CA VAL A 101 -9.26 22.84 10.08
C VAL A 101 -8.68 21.86 11.12
N ASN A 102 -8.45 22.28 12.36
CA ASN A 102 -7.93 21.45 13.48
C ASN A 102 -6.51 20.86 13.24
N ARG A 103 -6.23 19.63 13.73
CA ARG A 103 -4.90 18.97 13.68
C ARG A 103 -4.47 18.52 12.27
N SER A 104 -5.33 18.62 11.26
CA SER A 104 -4.98 18.33 9.86
C SER A 104 -4.34 19.55 9.19
N ARG A 105 -3.35 19.33 8.30
CA ARG A 105 -2.72 20.41 7.52
C ARG A 105 -3.23 20.49 6.09
N GLY A 106 -4.11 19.57 5.69
CA GLY A 106 -4.78 19.57 4.40
C GLY A 106 -5.61 18.30 4.21
N HIS A 107 -6.26 18.18 3.06
CA HIS A 107 -6.99 16.98 2.67
C HIS A 107 -7.02 16.76 1.16
N PHE A 108 -7.28 15.51 0.78
CA PHE A 108 -7.49 15.07 -0.59
C PHE A 108 -8.95 14.66 -0.76
N LYS A 109 -9.58 15.10 -1.85
CA LYS A 109 -10.82 14.50 -2.34
C LYS A 109 -10.48 13.44 -3.38
N VAL A 110 -11.05 12.25 -3.25
CA VAL A 110 -10.78 11.12 -4.14
C VAL A 110 -12.03 10.63 -4.86
N ASP A 111 -11.84 9.92 -5.97
CA ASP A 111 -12.91 9.49 -6.88
C ASP A 111 -13.76 8.30 -6.39
N ARG A 112 -13.57 7.90 -5.14
CA ARG A 112 -14.31 6.79 -4.53
C ARG A 112 -14.43 6.92 -3.03
N ARG A 113 -15.43 6.25 -2.47
CA ARG A 113 -15.51 6.01 -1.02
C ARG A 113 -14.33 5.17 -0.54
N ILE A 114 -13.87 5.49 0.66
CA ILE A 114 -12.87 4.71 1.37
C ILE A 114 -13.58 3.75 2.32
N PRO A 115 -13.28 2.44 2.28
CA PRO A 115 -13.83 1.46 3.21
C PRO A 115 -13.60 1.86 4.67
N GLU A 116 -14.64 1.70 5.49
CA GLU A 116 -14.64 2.00 6.93
C GLU A 116 -14.40 0.74 7.79
N ASP A 117 -13.95 -0.35 7.15
CA ASP A 117 -13.72 -1.66 7.77
C ASP A 117 -12.50 -1.71 8.69
N ARG A 118 -11.69 -0.64 8.75
CA ARG A 118 -10.48 -0.57 9.57
C ARG A 118 -10.06 0.87 9.91
N PRO A 119 -9.37 1.07 11.05
CA PRO A 119 -8.81 2.37 11.39
C PRO A 119 -7.67 2.74 10.43
N LEU A 120 -7.75 3.96 9.89
CA LEU A 120 -6.78 4.54 8.97
C LEU A 120 -5.93 5.66 9.58
N ASP A 121 -6.26 6.19 10.76
CA ASP A 121 -5.39 7.19 11.43
C ASP A 121 -3.98 6.62 11.65
N GLY A 122 -2.98 7.44 11.34
CA GLY A 122 -1.57 7.09 11.40
C GLY A 122 -1.07 6.23 10.24
N ARG A 123 -1.94 5.74 9.35
CA ARG A 123 -1.51 5.05 8.12
C ARG A 123 -1.06 6.04 7.05
N LEU A 124 -0.27 5.55 6.11
CA LEU A 124 0.18 6.33 4.96
C LEU A 124 -0.78 6.15 3.77
N MET A 125 -1.21 7.27 3.21
CA MET A 125 -1.68 7.38 1.83
C MET A 125 -0.47 7.71 0.95
N ILE A 126 -0.29 6.96 -0.13
CA ILE A 126 0.71 7.27 -1.15
C ILE A 126 0.00 7.93 -2.32
N VAL A 127 0.42 9.12 -2.69
CA VAL A 127 0.04 9.79 -3.94
C VAL A 127 1.10 9.47 -4.98
N VAL A 128 0.67 9.07 -6.17
CA VAL A 128 1.50 8.84 -7.35
C VAL A 128 1.16 9.92 -8.38
N HIS A 129 2.15 10.71 -8.78
CA HIS A 129 1.97 11.79 -9.74
C HIS A 129 2.03 11.30 -11.19
N GLY A 130 1.69 12.17 -12.14
CA GLY A 130 1.66 11.85 -13.56
C GLY A 130 2.99 11.34 -14.15
N ASP A 131 4.12 11.67 -13.54
CA ASP A 131 5.46 11.21 -13.90
C ASP A 131 5.90 9.94 -13.14
N GLY A 132 5.04 9.39 -12.28
CA GLY A 132 5.34 8.22 -11.45
C GLY A 132 6.07 8.52 -10.15
N SER A 133 6.46 9.77 -9.89
CA SER A 133 6.99 10.17 -8.58
C SER A 133 5.93 10.00 -7.48
N THR A 134 6.37 9.80 -6.23
CA THR A 134 5.45 9.50 -5.13
C THR A 134 5.69 10.36 -3.90
N HIS A 135 4.61 10.70 -3.19
CA HIS A 135 4.64 11.35 -1.89
C HIS A 135 3.75 10.61 -0.90
N GLY A 136 4.26 10.41 0.32
CA GLY A 136 3.52 9.81 1.42
C GLY A 136 2.90 10.87 2.33
N TYR A 137 1.65 10.64 2.73
CA TYR A 137 0.90 11.50 3.64
C TYR A 137 0.29 10.66 4.76
N THR A 138 0.51 11.07 6.00
CA THR A 138 -0.05 10.40 7.17
C THR A 138 -1.50 10.79 7.31
N ILE A 139 -2.39 9.81 7.20
CA ILE A 139 -3.83 9.98 7.37
C ILE A 139 -4.11 10.35 8.83
N SER A 140 -4.90 11.41 9.03
CA SER A 140 -5.44 11.80 10.33
C SER A 140 -6.87 11.30 10.52
N ARG A 141 -7.69 11.35 9.48
CA ARG A 141 -9.08 10.86 9.46
C ARG A 141 -9.58 10.77 8.02
N VAL A 142 -10.68 10.04 7.84
CA VAL A 142 -11.37 9.92 6.55
C VAL A 142 -12.85 10.18 6.75
N GLU A 143 -13.46 10.88 5.81
CA GLU A 143 -14.91 11.06 5.72
C GLU A 143 -15.38 10.67 4.32
N ASN A 144 -16.51 10.00 4.21
CA ASN A 144 -17.13 9.75 2.92
C ASN A 144 -18.30 10.72 2.69
N ILE A 145 -18.25 11.48 1.60
CA ILE A 145 -19.30 12.44 1.19
C ILE A 145 -19.83 11.99 -0.19
N GLY A 146 -21.06 11.47 -0.22
CA GLY A 146 -21.61 10.82 -1.41
C GLY A 146 -20.75 9.63 -1.84
N ASP A 147 -20.32 9.62 -3.11
CA ASP A 147 -19.45 8.60 -3.68
C ASP A 147 -17.95 8.91 -3.54
N HIS A 148 -17.59 10.00 -2.84
CA HIS A 148 -16.21 10.46 -2.68
C HIS A 148 -15.70 10.26 -1.26
N GLY A 149 -14.41 9.97 -1.15
CA GLY A 149 -13.66 10.01 0.10
C GLY A 149 -12.94 11.36 0.24
N ILE A 150 -12.97 11.91 1.46
CA ILE A 150 -12.17 13.05 1.89
C ILE A 150 -11.14 12.52 2.90
N ILE A 151 -9.86 12.53 2.50
CA ILE A 151 -8.76 11.99 3.30
C ILE A 151 -7.98 13.16 3.88
N TYR A 152 -8.13 13.39 5.19
CA TYR A 152 -7.41 14.42 5.91
C TYR A 152 -6.04 13.92 6.33
N VAL A 153 -5.01 14.75 6.17
CA VAL A 153 -3.61 14.37 6.41
C VAL A 153 -2.91 15.30 7.39
N LYS A 154 -1.83 14.80 8.01
CA LYS A 154 -1.07 15.53 9.04
C LYS A 154 -0.09 16.53 8.43
N GLU A 155 0.35 16.30 7.19
CA GLU A 155 1.28 17.15 6.44
C GLU A 155 0.55 18.15 5.53
N ASP A 156 1.20 19.25 5.13
CA ASP A 156 0.71 20.09 4.03
C ASP A 156 0.95 19.32 2.72
N PRO A 157 -0.09 19.05 1.90
CA PRO A 157 0.06 18.43 0.59
C PRO A 157 1.16 19.04 -0.26
N GLY A 158 1.33 20.38 -0.19
CA GLY A 158 2.43 21.09 -0.85
C GLY A 158 2.25 21.26 -2.36
N PHE A 159 1.13 20.85 -2.93
CA PHE A 159 0.80 21.02 -4.34
C PHE A 159 -0.69 21.30 -4.55
N GLU A 160 -1.02 21.89 -5.69
CA GLU A 160 -2.39 22.10 -6.18
C GLU A 160 -2.58 21.37 -7.50
N ILE A 161 -3.84 21.06 -7.82
CA ILE A 161 -4.24 20.50 -9.10
C ILE A 161 -4.94 21.59 -9.90
N ALA A 162 -4.48 21.78 -11.15
CA ALA A 162 -5.10 22.67 -12.11
C ALA A 162 -5.42 21.91 -13.41
N GLU A 163 -6.38 22.40 -14.17
CA GLU A 163 -6.58 21.98 -15.55
C GLU A 163 -5.75 22.85 -16.49
N LYS A 164 -5.19 22.23 -17.52
CA LYS A 164 -4.44 22.90 -18.59
C LYS A 164 -4.90 22.37 -19.94
N ILE A 165 -4.91 23.24 -20.94
CA ILE A 165 -5.21 22.86 -22.32
C ILE A 165 -3.87 22.76 -23.07
N ILE A 166 -3.62 21.62 -23.72
CA ILE A 166 -2.45 21.38 -24.60
C ILE A 166 -2.98 20.89 -25.94
N GLY A 167 -2.90 21.76 -26.96
CA GLY A 167 -3.63 21.54 -28.21
C GLY A 167 -5.13 21.47 -27.94
N ASP A 168 -5.79 20.41 -28.39
CA ASP A 168 -7.23 20.18 -28.18
C ASP A 168 -7.53 19.30 -26.95
N ARG A 169 -6.53 19.01 -26.10
CA ARG A 169 -6.67 18.10 -24.95
C ARG A 169 -6.64 18.85 -23.63
N ARG A 170 -7.62 18.56 -22.76
CA ARG A 170 -7.58 18.94 -21.34
C ARG A 170 -6.73 17.93 -20.59
N VAL A 171 -5.75 18.43 -19.84
CA VAL A 171 -4.86 17.63 -19.01
C VAL A 171 -4.84 18.20 -17.59
N THR A 172 -4.56 17.32 -16.64
CA THR A 172 -4.30 17.71 -15.25
C THR A 172 -2.84 18.16 -15.13
N GLU A 173 -2.61 19.30 -14.48
CA GLU A 173 -1.28 19.78 -14.10
C GLU A 173 -1.20 19.86 -12.57
N THR A 174 -0.19 19.20 -12.01
CA THR A 174 0.18 19.31 -10.60
C THR A 174 1.21 20.41 -10.44
N ILE A 175 0.92 21.40 -9.59
CA ILE A 175 1.79 22.56 -9.37
C ILE A 175 2.31 22.49 -7.93
N PHE A 176 3.60 22.18 -7.75
CA PHE A 176 4.23 22.13 -6.43
C PHE A 176 4.54 23.53 -5.93
N LYS A 177 4.12 23.83 -4.71
CA LYS A 177 4.17 25.17 -4.13
C LYS A 177 5.39 25.37 -3.23
N ARG A 178 6.41 24.51 -3.40
CA ARG A 178 7.73 24.62 -2.78
C ARG A 178 8.71 25.14 -3.83
N PHE A 179 9.78 25.79 -3.40
CA PHE A 179 10.82 26.29 -4.30
C PHE A 179 11.90 25.21 -4.55
N PRO A 180 12.37 25.01 -5.79
CA PRO A 180 11.84 25.59 -7.03
C PRO A 180 10.46 25.02 -7.39
N GLU A 181 9.59 25.85 -8.00
CA GLU A 181 8.27 25.41 -8.43
C GLU A 181 8.42 24.36 -9.54
N ASN A 182 7.93 23.15 -9.27
CA ASN A 182 7.88 22.05 -10.22
C ASN A 182 6.45 21.86 -10.72
N ARG A 183 6.30 21.48 -11.99
CA ARG A 183 5.01 21.19 -12.62
C ARG A 183 5.03 19.83 -13.28
N ILE A 184 4.00 19.02 -13.03
CA ILE A 184 3.88 17.66 -13.57
C ILE A 184 2.55 17.53 -14.29
N ILE A 185 2.59 17.11 -15.56
CA ILE A 185 1.38 16.79 -16.33
C ILE A 185 0.98 15.35 -16.03
N GLY A 186 -0.32 15.12 -15.86
CA GLY A 186 -0.93 13.81 -15.68
C GLY A 186 -1.78 13.73 -14.41
N GLU A 187 -2.66 12.72 -14.38
CA GLU A 187 -3.53 12.48 -13.23
C GLU A 187 -2.72 12.04 -12.01
N ASN A 188 -3.12 12.53 -10.84
CA ASN A 188 -2.64 12.02 -9.57
C ASN A 188 -3.49 10.82 -9.15
N LYS A 189 -2.83 9.72 -8.83
CA LYS A 189 -3.45 8.52 -8.26
C LYS A 189 -3.12 8.42 -6.78
N PHE A 190 -3.90 7.65 -6.05
CA PHE A 190 -3.57 7.30 -4.67
C PHE A 190 -3.69 5.81 -4.43
N TYR A 191 -2.99 5.36 -3.40
CA TYR A 191 -3.32 4.11 -2.74
C TYR A 191 -3.03 4.13 -1.23
N ILE A 192 -3.76 3.29 -0.51
CA ILE A 192 -3.57 3.00 0.92
C ILE A 192 -3.45 1.49 1.04
N VAL A 193 -2.28 1.02 1.47
CA VAL A 193 -2.02 -0.41 1.63
C VAL A 193 -2.77 -0.99 2.82
N ASN A 194 -3.23 -2.23 2.67
CA ASN A 194 -3.73 -2.97 3.81
C ASN A 194 -2.61 -3.61 4.63
N LEU A 195 -2.94 -3.92 5.88
CA LEU A 195 -2.09 -4.67 6.79
C LEU A 195 -3.00 -5.61 7.57
N GLU A 196 -2.92 -6.89 7.25
CA GLU A 196 -3.66 -7.95 7.93
C GLU A 196 -2.77 -8.68 8.92
N ARG A 197 -3.38 -9.18 9.99
CA ARG A 197 -2.68 -9.80 11.11
C ARG A 197 -3.44 -11.03 11.60
N TYR A 198 -2.70 -12.09 11.89
CA TYR A 198 -3.14 -13.25 12.65
C TYR A 198 -2.11 -13.50 13.76
N GLY A 199 -2.56 -13.82 14.98
CA GLY A 199 -1.68 -13.97 16.14
C GLY A 199 -1.21 -12.65 16.73
#